data_AF-A0A3A1WVL1-F1
#
_entry.id   AF-A0A3A1WVL1-F1
#
_cell.length_a   1.000
_cell.length_b   1.000
_cell.length_c   1.000
_cell.angle_alpha   90.00
_cell.angle_beta   90.00
_cell.angle_gamma   90.00
#
_symmetry.space_group_name_H-M   'P 1'
#
loop_
_entity.id
_entity.type
_entity.pdbx_description
1 polymer ?
#
loop_
_entity_poly.entity_id
_entity_poly.type
_entity_poly.pdbx_seq_one_letter_code
_entity_poly.pdbx_strand_id
1 'polypeptide(L)'
;MYAFLIALLVLRILIRAYLLIMIVRMILDWTMVLIPRLRLRLRLRGIFNFIARIIYFLTEPPLRLLRKFVPPMNCGSISFDVSYMLLYFVLYVLQIWL
;
A
#
# COMPACT_ATOMS: atom_id res chain seq x y z
N MET A 1 -16.36 -27.08 12.23
CA MET A 1 -16.46 -25.85 13.04
C MET A 1 -15.10 -25.21 13.29
N TYR A 2 -14.13 -25.90 13.93
CA TYR A 2 -12.81 -25.32 14.25
C TYR A 2 -11.98 -24.88 13.03
N ALA A 3 -11.97 -25.64 11.93
CA ALA A 3 -11.25 -25.27 10.72
C ALA A 3 -11.73 -23.93 10.12
N PHE A 4 -13.04 -23.65 10.19
CA PHE A 4 -13.62 -22.40 9.71
C PHE A 4 -13.15 -21.20 10.53
N LEU A 5 -13.13 -21.34 11.87
CA LEU A 5 -12.63 -20.30 12.77
C LEU A 5 -11.14 -20.00 12.55
N ILE A 6 -10.34 -21.04 12.33
CA ILE A 6 -8.91 -20.89 12.02
C ILE A 6 -8.73 -20.16 10.69
N ALA A 7 -9.50 -20.53 9.65
CA ALA A 7 -9.42 -19.86 8.35
C ALA A 7 -9.76 -18.36 8.45
N LEU A 8 -10.81 -18.00 9.19
CA LEU A 8 -11.16 -16.59 9.44
C LEU A 8 -10.08 -15.83 10.20
N LEU A 9 -9.45 -16.47 11.20
CA LEU A 9 -8.36 -15.87 11.96
C LEU A 9 -7.16 -15.56 11.04
N VAL A 10 -6.75 -16.54 10.22
CA VAL A 10 -5.64 -16.35 9.28
C VAL A 10 -5.95 -15.23 8.29
N LEU A 11 -7.17 -15.19 7.76
CA LEU A 11 -7.59 -14.13 6.83
C LEU A 11 -7.53 -12.74 7.47
N ARG A 12 -8.02 -12.58 8.70
CA ARG A 12 -7.94 -11.31 9.45
C ARG A 12 -6.48 -10.89 9.69
N ILE A 13 -5.59 -11.83 10.00
CA ILE A 13 -4.17 -11.53 10.19
C ILE A 13 -3.54 -11.05 8.88
N LEU A 14 -3.83 -11.73 7.77
CA LEU A 14 -3.30 -11.36 6.46
C LEU A 14 -3.78 -9.98 6.01
N ILE A 15 -5.06 -9.66 6.19
CA ILE A 15 -5.60 -8.33 5.84
C ILE A 15 -4.94 -7.25 6.69
N ARG A 16 -4.81 -7.45 8.02
CA ARG A 16 -4.10 -6.50 8.89
C ARG A 16 -2.64 -6.30 8.47
N ALA A 17 -1.93 -7.37 8.12
CA ALA A 17 -0.56 -7.27 7.63
C ALA A 17 -0.50 -6.48 6.31
N TYR A 18 -1.43 -6.72 5.40
CA TYR A 18 -1.52 -5.98 4.13
C TYR A 18 -1.85 -4.50 4.33
N LEU A 19 -2.77 -4.16 5.24
CA LEU A 19 -3.07 -2.78 5.62
C LEU A 19 -1.82 -2.06 6.15
N LEU A 20 -1.00 -2.74 6.95
CA LEU A 20 0.27 -2.18 7.42
C LEU A 20 1.25 -1.92 6.26
N ILE A 21 1.36 -2.85 5.31
CA ILE A 21 2.17 -2.67 4.09
C ILE A 21 1.68 -1.47 3.27
N MET A 22 0.36 -1.29 3.14
CA MET A 22 -0.24 -0.13 2.47
C MET A 22 0.14 1.19 3.16
N ILE A 23 0.11 1.25 4.49
CA ILE A 23 0.54 2.43 5.24
C ILE A 23 2.02 2.71 5.00
N VAL A 24 2.88 1.69 5.08
CA VAL A 24 4.31 1.86 4.81
C VAL A 24 4.52 2.41 3.40
N ARG A 25 3.84 1.85 2.41
CA ARG A 25 3.88 2.35 1.03
C ARG A 25 3.44 3.82 0.95
N MET A 26 2.33 4.18 1.60
CA MET A 26 1.86 5.57 1.63
C MET A 26 2.95 6.50 2.19
N ILE A 27 3.58 6.14 3.31
CA ILE A 27 4.67 6.94 3.89
C ILE A 27 5.86 7.03 2.91
N LEU A 28 6.21 5.93 2.24
CA LEU A 28 7.28 5.93 1.22
C LEU A 28 6.96 6.87 0.06
N ASP A 29 5.74 6.83 -0.47
CA ASP A 29 5.31 7.69 -1.57
C ASP A 29 5.32 9.17 -1.15
N TRP A 30 4.77 9.48 0.03
CA TRP A 30 4.71 10.86 0.55
C TRP A 30 6.09 11.42 0.90
N THR A 31 6.97 10.62 1.50
CA THR A 31 8.34 11.06 1.81
C THR A 31 9.13 11.38 0.54
N MET A 32 8.90 10.66 -0.56
CA MET A 32 9.52 10.95 -1.85
C MET A 32 9.00 12.25 -2.49
N VAL A 33 7.75 12.61 -2.24
CA VAL A 33 7.16 13.88 -2.70
C VAL A 33 7.62 15.06 -1.85
N LEU A 34 7.57 14.93 -0.52
CA LEU A 34 7.90 15.99 0.43
C LEU A 34 9.40 16.27 0.50
N ILE A 35 10.24 15.25 0.32
CA ILE A 35 11.71 15.38 0.42
C ILE A 35 12.36 14.75 -0.82
N PRO A 36 12.37 15.44 -1.98
CA PRO A 36 12.90 14.88 -3.23
C PRO A 36 14.38 14.45 -3.12
N ARG A 37 15.17 15.12 -2.29
CA ARG A 37 16.59 14.78 -2.03
C ARG A 37 16.76 13.39 -1.40
N LEU A 38 15.75 12.92 -0.67
CA LEU A 38 15.76 11.60 -0.02
C LEU A 38 15.77 10.48 -1.08
N ARG A 39 15.14 10.71 -2.25
CA ARG A 39 15.10 9.75 -3.36
C ARG A 39 16.49 9.30 -3.80
N LEU A 40 17.44 10.24 -3.93
CA LEU A 40 18.83 9.92 -4.31
C LEU A 40 19.55 9.11 -3.22
N ARG A 41 19.34 9.44 -1.94
CA ARG A 41 19.99 8.76 -0.82
C ARG A 41 19.44 7.34 -0.60
N LEU A 42 18.13 7.15 -0.78
CA LEU A 42 17.49 5.85 -0.69
C LEU A 42 17.93 4.92 -1.83
N ARG A 43 18.10 5.45 -3.05
CA ARG A 43 18.62 4.70 -4.20
C ARG A 43 20.01 4.08 -3.95
N LEU A 44 20.82 4.70 -3.10
CA LEU A 44 22.17 4.23 -2.76
C LEU A 44 22.20 3.18 -1.63
N ARG A 45 21.09 2.97 -0.90
CA ARG A 45 21.02 2.01 0.21
C ARG A 45 20.36 0.71 -0.25
N GLY A 46 21.18 -0.30 -0.58
CA GLY A 46 20.74 -1.58 -1.17
C GLY A 46 19.60 -2.29 -0.42
N ILE A 47 19.67 -2.37 0.92
CA ILE A 47 18.64 -3.04 1.74
C ILE A 47 17.29 -2.31 1.65
N PHE A 48 17.30 -0.98 1.72
CA PHE A 48 16.08 -0.19 1.65
C PHE A 48 15.39 -0.33 0.29
N ASN A 49 16.16 -0.29 -0.80
CA ASN A 49 15.62 -0.51 -2.14
C ASN A 49 14.99 -1.89 -2.29
N PHE A 50 15.58 -2.92 -1.69
CA PHE A 50 15.03 -4.26 -1.71
C PHE A 50 13.68 -4.34 -1.00
N ILE A 51 13.59 -3.79 0.22
CA ILE A 51 12.34 -3.74 0.99
C ILE A 51 11.28 -2.95 0.24
N ALA A 52 11.62 -1.75 -0.24
CA ALA A 52 10.71 -0.91 -1.01
C ALA A 52 10.20 -1.67 -2.25
N ARG A 53 11.09 -2.33 -3.01
CA ARG A 53 10.71 -3.13 -4.18
C ARG A 53 9.71 -4.22 -3.83
N ILE A 54 9.91 -4.94 -2.72
CA ILE A 54 8.95 -5.97 -2.27
C ILE A 54 7.59 -5.34 -1.95
N ILE A 55 7.57 -4.23 -1.21
CA ILE A 55 6.35 -3.52 -0.85
C ILE A 55 5.60 -3.08 -2.12
N TYR A 56 6.29 -2.39 -3.04
CA TYR A 56 5.70 -1.97 -4.30
C TYR A 56 5.24 -3.16 -5.14
N PHE A 57 5.99 -4.26 -5.19
CA PHE A 57 5.59 -5.46 -5.91
C PHE A 57 4.29 -6.07 -5.36
N LEU A 58 4.14 -6.16 -4.04
CA LEU A 58 2.94 -6.72 -3.40
C LEU A 58 1.70 -5.82 -3.56
N THR A 59 1.91 -4.51 -3.68
CA THR A 59 0.81 -3.53 -3.68
C THR A 59 0.44 -3.05 -5.09
N GLU A 60 1.35 -3.14 -6.07
CA GLU A 60 1.09 -2.68 -7.44
C GLU A 60 -0.02 -3.44 -8.18
N PRO A 61 -0.14 -4.78 -8.14
CA PRO A 61 -1.20 -5.49 -8.85
C PRO A 61 -2.63 -5.03 -8.49
N PRO A 62 -3.02 -4.97 -7.19
CA PRO A 62 -4.35 -4.50 -6.82
C PRO A 62 -4.55 -3.01 -7.10
N LEU A 63 -3.53 -2.17 -6.89
CA LEU A 63 -3.63 -0.75 -7.23
C LEU A 63 -3.77 -0.50 -8.72
N ARG A 64 -3.07 -1.27 -9.56
CA ARG A 64 -3.24 -1.18 -11.02
C ARG A 64 -4.65 -1.53 -11.47
N LEU A 65 -5.31 -2.48 -10.80
CA LEU A 65 -6.72 -2.76 -11.06
C LEU A 65 -7.60 -1.57 -10.65
N LEU A 66 -7.35 -0.98 -9.48
CA LEU A 66 -8.09 0.20 -9.01
C LEU A 66 -7.86 1.44 -9.88
N ARG A 67 -6.63 1.67 -10.36
CA ARG A 67 -6.28 2.79 -11.25
C ARG A 67 -7.03 2.76 -12.58
N LYS A 68 -7.59 1.61 -12.98
CA LYS A 68 -8.50 1.53 -14.14
C LYS A 68 -9.84 2.20 -13.86
N PHE A 69 -10.30 2.21 -12.61
CA PHE A 69 -11.58 2.77 -12.21
C PHE A 69 -11.43 4.19 -11.63
N VAL A 70 -10.36 4.43 -10.88
CA VAL A 70 -10.07 5.70 -10.23
C VAL A 70 -8.70 6.18 -10.68
N PRO A 71 -8.63 6.99 -11.75
CA PRO A 71 -7.35 7.50 -12.24
C PRO A 71 -6.67 8.36 -11.17
N PRO A 72 -5.33 8.41 -11.15
CA PRO A 72 -4.59 9.25 -10.22
C PRO A 72 -4.98 10.71 -10.42
N MET A 73 -5.21 11.42 -9.32
CA MET A 73 -5.60 12.83 -9.37
C MET A 73 -4.33 13.68 -9.33
N ASN A 74 -4.16 14.50 -10.36
CA ASN A 74 -3.07 15.47 -10.40
C ASN A 74 -3.53 16.77 -9.73
N CYS A 75 -2.96 17.10 -8.59
CA CYS A 75 -3.18 18.38 -7.91
C CYS A 75 -2.04 19.34 -8.30
N GLY A 76 -2.18 19.98 -9.46
CA GLY A 76 -1.20 20.92 -9.99
C GLY A 76 0.13 20.22 -10.32
N SER A 77 1.19 20.55 -9.60
CA SER A 77 2.53 19.97 -9.78
C SER A 77 2.77 18.66 -9.01
N ILE A 78 1.81 18.24 -8.16
CA ILE A 78 1.92 17.05 -7.32
C ILE A 78 0.83 16.04 -7.71
N SER A 79 1.24 14.86 -8.16
CA SER A 79 0.31 13.74 -8.37
C SER A 79 0.00 13.05 -7.05
N PHE A 80 -1.29 12.99 -6.69
CA PHE A 80 -1.79 12.26 -5.54
C PHE A 80 -2.43 10.95 -6.00
N ASP A 81 -1.85 9.83 -5.60
CA ASP A 81 -2.41 8.51 -5.94
C ASP A 81 -3.54 8.15 -4.96
N VAL A 82 -4.76 8.57 -5.30
CA VAL A 82 -5.97 8.28 -4.51
C VAL A 82 -6.25 6.77 -4.45
N SER A 83 -5.73 5.98 -5.38
CA SER A 83 -5.99 4.55 -5.46
C SER A 83 -5.49 3.80 -4.23
N TYR A 84 -4.36 4.20 -3.62
CA TYR A 84 -3.88 3.56 -2.38
C TYR A 84 -4.75 3.87 -1.17
N MET A 85 -5.30 5.08 -1.08
CA MET A 85 -6.23 5.46 -0.02
C MET A 85 -7.52 4.66 -0.14
N LEU A 86 -8.04 4.52 -1.37
CA LEU A 86 -9.25 3.77 -1.63
C LEU A 86 -9.07 2.28 -1.33
N LEU A 87 -7.96 1.66 -1.76
CA LEU A 87 -7.67 0.26 -1.45
C LEU A 87 -7.58 0.02 0.06
N TYR A 88 -6.87 0.90 0.77
CA TYR A 88 -6.75 0.84 2.23
C TYR A 88 -8.14 0.92 2.87
N PHE A 89 -8.98 1.87 2.44
CA PHE A 89 -10.31 2.06 3.00
C PHE A 89 -11.20 0.83 2.79
N VAL A 90 -11.23 0.28 1.57
CA VAL A 90 -12.01 -0.93 1.25
C VAL A 90 -11.57 -2.11 2.12
N LEU A 91 -10.26 -2.34 2.25
CA LEU A 91 -9.71 -3.42 3.06
C LEU A 91 -9.93 -3.20 4.57
N TYR A 92 -9.89 -1.95 5.03
CA TYR A 92 -10.15 -1.60 6.42
C TYR A 92 -11.62 -1.84 6.78
N VAL A 93 -12.55 -1.42 5.91
CA VAL A 93 -13.97 -1.72 6.06
C VAL A 93 -14.19 -3.23 6.06
N LEU A 94 -13.62 -3.95 5.10
CA LEU A 94 -13.70 -5.43 5.05
C LEU A 94 -13.17 -6.08 6.34
N GLN A 95 -12.08 -5.55 6.91
CA GLN A 95 -11.49 -6.04 8.16
C GLN A 95 -12.37 -5.81 9.40
N ILE A 96 -13.20 -4.77 9.39
CA ILE A 96 -14.16 -4.49 10.47
C ILE A 96 -15.32 -5.47 10.43
N TRP A 97 -15.81 -5.79 9.23
CA TRP A 97 -16.94 -6.70 9.04
C TRP A 97 -16.58 -8.17 9.19
N LEU A 98 -15.34 -8.54 8.83
CA LEU A 98 -14.80 -9.88 9.03
C LEU A 98 -14.68 -10.22 10.50
#